data_AF-A0A6J7PHB2-F1
#
_entry.id   AF-A0A6J7PHB2-F1
#
_cell.length_a   1.000
_cell.length_b   1.000
_cell.length_c   1.000
_cell.angle_alpha   90.00
_cell.angle_beta   90.00
_cell.angle_gamma   90.00
#
_symmetry.space_group_name_H-M   'P 1'
#
loop_
_entity.id
_entity.type
_entity.pdbx_description
1 polymer ?
#
loop_
_entity_poly.entity_id
_entity_poly.type
_entity_poly.pdbx_seq_one_letter_code
_entity_poly.pdbx_strand_id
1 'polypeptide(L)' 'MAICTDARNERSRAAIERLGGRIEGVLRNHRPSAGHSTVAGTPRDTAAYSIIDTEWPAVRDRLEARLHG' A
#
# COMPACT_ATOMS: atom_id res chain seq x y z
N MET A 1 -6.63 9.63 -1.51
CA MET A 1 -5.21 9.55 -1.07
C MET A 1 -4.53 8.39 -1.78
N ALA A 2 -3.24 8.50 -2.11
CA ALA A 2 -2.46 7.40 -2.70
C ALA A 2 -1.49 6.78 -1.68
N ILE A 3 -1.35 5.46 -1.69
CA ILE A 3 -0.49 4.67 -0.82
C ILE A 3 0.42 3.81 -1.69
N CYS A 4 1.74 3.91 -1.51
CA CYS A 4 2.71 3.20 -2.33
C CYS A 4 3.60 2.28 -1.47
N THR A 5 3.76 1.03 -1.88
CA THR A 5 4.65 0.06 -1.22
C THR A 5 5.45 -0.77 -2.23
N ASP A 6 6.34 -1.63 -1.76
CA ASP A 6 7.13 -2.51 -2.63
C ASP A 6 6.19 -3.59 -3.14
N ALA A 7 6.23 -3.88 -4.44
CA ALA A 7 5.40 -4.95 -5.00
C ALA A 7 5.65 -6.30 -4.32
N ARG A 8 6.87 -6.52 -3.79
CA ARG A 8 7.29 -7.73 -3.07
C ARG A 8 6.90 -7.73 -1.58
N ASN A 9 6.48 -6.59 -1.02
CA ASN A 9 6.11 -6.51 0.38
C ASN A 9 4.65 -6.94 0.57
N GLU A 10 4.44 -8.26 0.50
CA GLU A 10 3.13 -8.90 0.62
C GLU A 10 2.43 -8.54 1.93
N ARG A 11 3.19 -8.43 3.04
CA ARG A 11 2.65 -8.05 4.35
C ARG A 11 1.99 -6.67 4.31
N SER A 12 2.68 -5.66 3.76
CA SER A 12 2.10 -4.31 3.64
C SER A 12 0.98 -4.25 2.62
N ARG A 13 1.09 -4.97 1.49
CA ARG A 13 0.02 -5.06 0.49
C ARG A 13 -1.27 -5.62 1.07
N ALA A 14 -1.18 -6.75 1.78
CA ALA A 14 -2.30 -7.35 2.47
C ALA A 14 -2.90 -6.42 3.54
N ALA A 15 -2.05 -5.68 4.28
CA ALA A 15 -2.53 -4.71 5.26
C ALA A 15 -3.32 -3.56 4.59
N ILE A 16 -2.80 -3.00 3.50
CA ILE A 16 -3.46 -1.91 2.74
C ILE A 16 -4.80 -2.39 2.17
N GLU A 17 -4.85 -3.59 1.59
CA GLU A 17 -6.08 -4.18 1.07
C GLU A 17 -7.09 -4.44 2.18
N ARG A 18 -6.65 -4.92 3.36
CA ARG A 18 -7.52 -5.11 4.54
C ARG A 18 -8.03 -3.81 5.14
N LEU A 19 -7.35 -2.69 4.92
CA LEU A 19 -7.84 -1.35 5.27
C LEU A 19 -8.89 -0.84 4.27
N GLY A 20 -8.93 -1.41 3.06
CA GLY A 20 -9.83 -0.99 1.99
C GLY A 20 -9.15 -0.20 0.88
N GLY A 21 -7.81 -0.16 0.83
CA GLY A 21 -7.08 0.36 -0.30
C GLY A 21 -7.32 -0.47 -1.56
N ARG A 22 -7.68 0.19 -2.66
CA ARG A 22 -7.83 -0.42 -3.98
C ARG A 22 -6.50 -0.37 -4.73
N ILE A 23 -6.12 -1.46 -5.40
CA ILE A 23 -4.91 -1.47 -6.23
C ILE A 23 -5.17 -0.71 -7.53
N GLU A 24 -4.34 0.29 -7.80
CA GLU A 24 -4.37 1.06 -9.05
C GLU A 24 -3.40 0.46 -10.08
N GLY A 25 -2.32 -0.16 -9.61
CA GLY A 25 -1.39 -0.88 -10.46
C GLY A 25 -0.01 -1.07 -9.85
N VAL A 26 0.89 -1.65 -10.66
CA VAL A 26 2.29 -1.84 -10.30
C VAL A 26 3.16 -1.10 -11.30
N LEU A 27 3.90 -0.11 -10.81
CA LEU A 27 4.86 0.65 -11.58
C LEU A 27 6.19 -0.10 -11.60
N ARG A 28 6.56 -0.63 -12.78
CA ARG A 28 7.78 -1.42 -12.98
C ARG A 28 9.02 -0.54 -12.92
N ASN A 29 10.06 -0.98 -12.20
CA ASN A 29 11.32 -0.26 -12.01
C ASN A 29 11.15 1.23 -11.64
N HIS A 30 10.14 1.53 -10.83
CA HIS A 30 9.74 2.92 -10.54
C HIS A 30 10.71 3.63 -9.60
N ARG A 31 11.30 2.91 -8.65
CA ARG A 31 12.27 3.47 -7.69
C ARG A 31 13.39 2.49 -7.41
N PRO A 32 14.61 2.96 -7.09
CA PRO A 32 15.63 2.11 -6.51
C PRO A 32 15.18 1.65 -5.11
N SER A 33 15.58 0.44 -4.72
CA SER A 33 15.35 -0.06 -3.36
C SER A 33 16.15 0.75 -2.36
N ALA A 34 15.46 1.23 -1.31
CA ALA A 34 16.04 2.05 -0.24
C ALA A 34 16.41 1.23 1.02
N GLY A 35 16.17 -0.09 1.03
CA GLY A 35 16.08 -0.88 2.28
C GLY A 35 17.07 -2.03 2.42
N HIS A 36 17.37 -2.34 3.70
CA HIS A 36 18.27 -3.38 4.26
C HIS A 36 18.06 -4.83 3.77
N SER A 37 16.93 -5.16 3.17
CA SER A 37 16.59 -6.53 2.73
C SER A 37 16.99 -6.81 1.28
N THR A 38 17.49 -5.80 0.57
CA THR A 38 17.95 -5.89 -0.81
C THR A 38 19.18 -5.03 -0.99
N VAL A 39 20.04 -5.37 -1.94
CA VAL A 39 21.20 -4.53 -2.28
C VAL A 39 20.69 -3.13 -2.65
N ALA A 40 21.21 -2.11 -1.96
CA ALA A 40 20.84 -0.72 -2.20
C ALA A 40 21.00 -0.39 -3.69
N GLY A 41 20.01 0.29 -4.26
CA GLY A 41 20.03 0.64 -5.69
C GLY A 41 19.44 -0.43 -6.63
N THR A 42 19.04 -1.61 -6.13
CA THR A 42 18.34 -2.61 -6.96
C THR A 42 17.01 -2.01 -7.49
N PRO A 43 16.70 -2.15 -8.79
CA PRO A 43 15.39 -1.87 -9.36
C PRO A 43 14.23 -2.41 -8.51
N ARG A 44 13.24 -1.57 -8.22
CA ARG A 44 12.06 -1.97 -7.45
C ARG A 44 10.76 -1.52 -8.10
N ASP A 45 9.85 -2.47 -8.15
CA ASP A 45 8.47 -2.26 -8.55
C ASP A 45 7.67 -1.65 -7.40
N THR A 46 6.83 -0.66 -7.72
CA THR A 46 5.98 0.01 -6.73
C THR A 46 4.53 -0.38 -6.96
N ALA A 47 3.93 -1.05 -5.97
CA ALA A 47 2.49 -1.24 -5.95
C ALA A 47 1.83 0.04 -5.42
N ALA A 48 0.94 0.63 -6.23
CA ALA A 48 0.19 1.84 -5.91
C ALA A 48 -1.26 1.47 -5.60
N TYR A 49 -1.75 2.05 -4.50
CA TYR A 49 -3.11 1.88 -4.02
C TYR A 49 -3.77 3.25 -3.83
N SER A 50 -5.10 3.29 -3.88
CA SER A 50 -5.88 4.47 -3.61
C SER A 50 -7.02 4.19 -2.64
N ILE A 51 -7.46 5.26 -1.97
CA ILE A 51 -8.76 5.34 -1.30
C ILE A 51 -9.31 6.70 -1.69
N ILE A 52 -10.46 6.72 -2.36
CA ILE A 52 -11.10 7.96 -2.81
C ILE A 52 -12.09 8.48 -1.76
N ASP A 53 -12.59 9.69 -1.97
CA ASP A 53 -13.51 10.39 -1.07
C ASP A 53 -14.79 9.62 -0.78
N THR A 54 -15.38 9.00 -1.81
CA THR A 54 -16.61 8.19 -1.70
C THR A 54 -16.39 6.89 -0.93
N GLU A 55 -15.16 6.37 -0.90
CA GLU A 55 -14.79 5.13 -0.19
C GLU A 55 -14.39 5.39 1.27
N TRP A 56 -13.91 6.61 1.57
CA TRP A 56 -13.35 6.95 2.86
C TRP A 56 -14.30 6.72 4.06
N PRO A 57 -15.60 7.07 4.01
CA PRO A 57 -16.50 6.83 5.15
C PRO A 57 -16.49 5.37 5.60
N ALA A 58 -16.61 4.43 4.66
CA ALA A 58 -16.62 3.00 4.98
C ALA A 58 -15.26 2.45 5.42
N VAL A 59 -14.17 3.08 4.98
CA VAL A 59 -12.81 2.75 5.45
C VAL A 59 -12.58 3.25 6.87
N ARG A 60 -12.98 4.48 7.16
CA ARG A 60 -12.89 5.11 8.48
C ARG A 60 -13.66 4.30 9.52
N ASP A 61 -14.91 3.93 9.24
CA ASP A 61 -15.73 3.18 10.20
C ASP A 61 -15.09 1.81 10.54
N ARG A 62 -14.48 1.14 9.54
CA ARG A 62 -13.70 -0.10 9.76
C ARG A 62 -12.43 0.11 10.56
N LEU A 63 -11.76 1.25 10.39
CA LEU A 63 -10.58 1.63 11.17
C LEU A 63 -10.95 1.91 12.63
N GLU A 64 -12.00 2.70 12.86
CA GLU A 64 -12.51 3.01 14.20
C GLU A 64 -12.93 1.74 14.94
N ALA A 65 -13.67 0.84 14.28
CA ALA A 65 -14.06 -0.44 14.86
C ALA A 65 -12.86 -1.33 15.27
N ARG A 66 -11.70 -1.18 14.61
CA ARG A 66 -10.47 -1.93 14.96
C ARG A 66 -9.67 -1.31 16.10
N LEU A 67 -9.77 0.01 16.28
CA LEU A 67 -9.02 0.73 17.30
C LEU A 67 -9.77 0.75 18.64
N HIS A 68 -11.10 0.67 18.59
CA HIS A 68 -11.98 0.74 19.76
C HIS A 68 -12.70 -0.58 20.08
N GLY A 69 -12.51 -1.62 19.27
CA GLY A 69 -13.06 -2.97 19.47
C GLY A 69 -12.08 -3.94 20.10
#